data_AF-A0A350G480-F1
#
_entry.id   AF-A0A350G480-F1
#
_cell.length_a   1.000
_cell.length_b   1.000
_cell.length_c   1.000
_cell.angle_alpha   90.00
_cell.angle_beta   90.00
_cell.angle_gamma   90.00
#
_symmetry.space_group_name_H-M   'P 1'
#
loop_
_entity.id
_entity.type
_entity.pdbx_description
1 polymer ?
#
loop_
_entity_poly.entity_id
_entity_poly.type
_entity_poly.pdbx_seq_one_letter_code
_entity_poly.pdbx_strand_id
1 'polypeptide(L)'
;MYKKITLNGIELSLPKYDATAVTLFDYLDDIITSLEEELSDDDGNFLLSIDVDFSTNNPPRHNVLSSETTNAATEKKIAKALNNSSSGKFDQVSGSVKVNLQVKDR
;
A
#
# COMPACT_ATOMS: atom_id res chain seq x y z
N MET A 1 12.60 -10.63 -12.94
CA MET A 1 13.06 -9.33 -12.43
C MET A 1 12.01 -8.83 -11.43
N TYR A 2 12.26 -7.71 -10.75
CA TYR A 2 11.33 -7.09 -9.80
C TYR A 2 10.46 -6.04 -10.52
N LYS A 3 9.20 -5.90 -10.13
CA LYS A 3 8.33 -4.82 -10.63
C LYS A 3 8.85 -3.45 -10.19
N LYS A 4 8.61 -2.43 -11.03
CA LYS A 4 8.78 -1.04 -10.65
C LYS A 4 7.50 -0.52 -10.01
N ILE A 5 7.58 -0.08 -8.77
CA ILE A 5 6.46 0.56 -8.06
C ILE A 5 6.68 2.07 -8.05
N THR A 6 5.69 2.83 -8.48
CA THR A 6 5.73 4.30 -8.51
C THR A 6 4.61 4.85 -7.63
N LEU A 7 4.97 5.73 -6.69
CA LEU A 7 4.00 6.49 -5.91
C LEU A 7 3.41 7.62 -6.76
N ASN A 8 2.13 7.50 -7.09
CA ASN A 8 1.43 8.46 -7.95
C ASN A 8 0.62 9.50 -7.18
N GLY A 9 0.30 9.23 -5.91
CA GLY A 9 -0.39 10.21 -5.08
C GLY A 9 -0.57 9.73 -3.65
N ILE A 10 -0.56 10.69 -2.73
CA ILE A 10 -0.89 10.50 -1.31
C ILE A 10 -1.91 11.56 -0.94
N GLU A 11 -3.01 11.14 -0.32
CA GLU A 11 -3.98 12.05 0.33
C GLU A 11 -3.94 11.79 1.84
N LEU A 12 -3.81 12.86 2.63
CA LEU A 12 -3.69 12.80 4.07
C LEU A 12 -4.82 13.54 4.76
N SER A 13 -5.51 12.84 5.65
CA SER A 13 -6.51 13.42 6.54
C SER A 13 -6.07 13.20 7.98
N LEU A 14 -5.24 14.12 8.48
CA LEU A 14 -4.67 14.07 9.84
C LEU A 14 -5.32 15.15 10.73
N PRO A 15 -5.71 14.85 11.98
CA PRO A 15 -6.40 15.80 12.87
C PRO A 15 -5.49 16.93 13.40
N LYS A 16 -4.17 16.84 13.30
CA LYS A 16 -3.18 17.94 13.45
C LYS A 16 -1.78 17.40 13.16
N TYR A 17 -0.93 18.17 12.48
CA TYR A 17 0.44 17.79 12.15
C TYR A 17 1.33 17.81 13.40
N ASP A 18 1.70 16.64 13.92
CA ASP A 18 2.94 16.44 14.69
C ASP A 18 3.32 14.95 14.74
N ALA A 19 4.62 14.64 14.62
CA ALA A 19 5.32 13.32 14.66
C ALA A 19 4.82 12.16 13.75
N THR A 20 3.55 12.15 13.36
CA THR A 20 2.83 11.09 12.63
C THR A 20 3.17 10.99 11.14
N ALA A 21 3.85 12.00 10.58
CA ALA A 21 4.29 11.99 9.19
C ALA A 21 5.48 11.03 8.96
N VAL A 22 6.40 10.89 9.93
CA VAL A 22 7.54 9.97 9.81
C VAL A 22 7.05 8.53 9.77
N THR A 23 6.16 8.17 10.70
CA THR A 23 5.52 6.84 10.75
C THR A 23 4.72 6.50 9.50
N LEU A 24 4.21 7.51 8.79
CA LEU A 24 3.52 7.29 7.52
C LEU A 24 4.50 6.93 6.40
N PHE A 25 5.62 7.62 6.27
CA PHE A 25 6.61 7.30 5.24
C PHE A 25 7.22 5.91 5.48
N ASP A 26 7.45 5.54 6.74
CA ASP A 26 7.88 4.20 7.12
C ASP A 26 6.84 3.14 6.70
N TYR A 27 5.55 3.42 6.90
CA TYR A 27 4.46 2.55 6.44
C TYR A 27 4.46 2.38 4.91
N LEU A 28 4.67 3.46 4.17
CA LEU A 28 4.74 3.43 2.71
C LEU A 28 5.94 2.63 2.20
N ASP A 29 7.09 2.79 2.84
CA ASP A 29 8.32 2.06 2.50
C ASP A 29 8.16 0.55 2.77
N ASP A 30 7.55 0.18 3.91
CA ASP A 30 7.23 -1.21 4.26
C ASP A 30 6.28 -1.84 3.20
N ILE A 31 5.27 -1.11 2.72
CA ILE A 31 4.37 -1.59 1.65
C ILE A 31 5.13 -1.77 0.34
N ILE A 32 5.89 -0.76 -0.11
CA ILE A 32 6.58 -0.79 -1.39
C ILE A 32 7.57 -1.96 -1.40
N THR A 33 8.37 -2.10 -0.34
CA THR A 33 9.32 -3.21 -0.20
C THR A 33 8.59 -4.57 -0.24
N SER A 34 7.50 -4.72 0.51
CA SER A 34 6.74 -5.97 0.54
C SER A 34 6.12 -6.33 -0.82
N LEU A 35 5.67 -5.32 -1.58
CA LEU A 35 5.13 -5.53 -2.93
C LEU A 35 6.25 -5.86 -3.92
N GLU A 36 7.42 -5.23 -3.83
CA GLU A 36 8.58 -5.56 -4.67
C GLU A 36 9.09 -6.98 -4.41
N GLU A 37 9.02 -7.47 -3.17
CA GLU A 37 9.41 -8.84 -2.82
C GLU A 37 8.42 -9.91 -3.31
N GLU A 38 7.11 -9.63 -3.27
CA GLU A 38 6.08 -10.62 -3.60
C GLU A 38 5.71 -10.66 -5.10
N LEU A 39 5.85 -9.54 -5.81
CA LEU A 39 5.42 -9.41 -7.21
C LEU A 39 6.54 -9.78 -8.19
N SER A 40 6.18 -10.49 -9.25
CA SER A 40 7.06 -10.90 -10.35
C SER A 40 6.58 -10.33 -11.68
N ASP A 41 7.41 -10.41 -12.73
CA ASP A 41 7.08 -9.96 -14.09
C ASP A 41 5.74 -10.55 -14.62
N ASP A 42 5.36 -11.74 -14.16
CA ASP A 42 4.09 -12.41 -14.50
C ASP A 42 2.84 -11.69 -13.95
N ASP A 43 2.99 -10.86 -12.91
CA ASP A 43 1.91 -10.07 -12.34
C ASP A 43 1.69 -8.82 -13.19
N GLY A 44 0.66 -8.80 -14.04
CA GLY A 44 0.41 -7.69 -14.97
C GLY A 44 0.38 -6.29 -14.34
N ASN A 45 0.40 -5.25 -15.17
CA ASN A 45 0.43 -3.87 -14.67
C ASN A 45 -0.90 -3.46 -14.02
N PHE A 46 -0.84 -2.80 -12.86
CA PHE A 46 -2.05 -2.35 -12.15
C PHE A 46 -1.85 -1.04 -11.38
N LEU A 47 -2.97 -0.39 -11.05
CA LEU A 47 -3.04 0.68 -10.07
C LEU A 47 -3.56 0.10 -8.76
N LEU A 48 -2.93 0.44 -7.66
CA LEU A 48 -3.30 0.01 -6.32
C LEU A 48 -3.64 1.23 -5.49
N SER A 49 -4.88 1.30 -5.01
CA SER A 49 -5.34 2.30 -4.04
C SER A 49 -5.45 1.65 -2.67
N ILE A 50 -4.74 2.19 -1.69
CA ILE A 50 -4.73 1.69 -0.31
C ILE A 50 -5.30 2.80 0.57
N ASP A 51 -6.43 2.52 1.21
CA ASP A 51 -7.10 3.39 2.16
C ASP A 51 -6.90 2.85 3.57
N VAL A 52 -6.13 3.56 4.39
CA VAL A 52 -5.82 3.15 5.75
C VAL A 52 -6.39 4.17 6.72
N ASP A 53 -7.18 3.70 7.67
CA ASP A 53 -7.62 4.49 8.80
C ASP A 53 -6.91 4.01 10.06
N PHE A 54 -5.92 4.77 10.50
CA PHE A 54 -5.15 4.47 11.70
C PHE A 54 -5.91 4.86 12.99
N SER A 55 -6.99 5.63 12.88
CA SER A 55 -7.72 6.14 14.05
C SER A 55 -8.68 5.14 14.69
N THR A 56 -9.03 4.05 13.99
CA THR A 56 -10.15 3.18 14.40
C THR A 56 -9.77 1.71 14.64
N ASN A 57 -8.49 1.35 14.75
CA ASN A 57 -8.02 -0.06 14.78
C ASN A 57 -8.58 -0.91 13.62
N ASN A 58 -9.11 -0.26 12.57
CA ASN A 58 -9.68 -0.96 11.44
C ASN A 58 -8.53 -1.43 10.55
N PRO A 59 -8.59 -2.67 10.05
CA PRO A 59 -7.61 -3.13 9.09
C PRO A 59 -7.66 -2.24 7.83
N PRO A 60 -6.51 -2.07 7.15
CA PRO A 60 -6.44 -1.25 5.95
C PRO A 60 -7.39 -1.81 4.87
N ARG A 61 -8.07 -0.90 4.15
CA ARG A 61 -8.93 -1.23 3.02
C ARG A 61 -8.13 -1.06 1.74
N HIS A 62 -8.30 -1.99 0.81
CA HIS A 62 -7.50 -2.02 -0.41
C HIS A 62 -8.42 -2.13 -1.62
N ASN A 63 -8.11 -1.36 -2.66
CA ASN A 63 -8.81 -1.41 -3.93
C ASN A 63 -7.78 -1.50 -5.06
N VAL A 64 -7.85 -2.56 -5.86
CA VAL A 64 -6.96 -2.80 -6.99
C VAL A 64 -7.70 -2.44 -8.28
N LEU A 65 -7.20 -1.43 -8.99
CA LEU A 65 -7.75 -0.98 -10.27
C LEU A 65 -6.79 -1.39 -11.39
N SER A 66 -7.15 -2.44 -12.13
CA SER A 66 -6.30 -3.01 -13.18
C SER A 66 -6.63 -2.44 -14.56
N SER A 67 -5.62 -2.19 -15.40
CA SER A 67 -5.84 -1.91 -16.82
C SER A 67 -6.09 -3.19 -17.64
N GLU A 68 -5.57 -4.33 -17.17
CA GLU A 68 -5.79 -5.67 -17.71
C GLU A 68 -5.96 -6.63 -16.52
N THR A 69 -6.90 -7.57 -16.60
CA THR A 69 -7.39 -8.42 -15.51
C THR A 69 -6.31 -8.82 -14.50
N THR A 70 -6.26 -8.14 -13.35
CA THR A 70 -5.52 -8.64 -12.19
C THR A 70 -6.08 -10.02 -11.86
N ASN A 71 -5.28 -11.06 -12.03
CA ASN A 71 -5.75 -12.41 -11.75
C ASN A 71 -5.81 -12.62 -10.22
N ALA A 72 -6.59 -13.62 -9.80
CA ALA A 72 -6.76 -13.92 -8.38
C ALA A 72 -5.45 -14.26 -7.65
N ALA A 73 -4.40 -14.70 -8.37
CA ALA A 73 -3.10 -14.98 -7.78
C ALA A 73 -2.36 -13.68 -7.43
N THR A 74 -2.39 -12.68 -8.32
CA THR A 74 -1.83 -11.35 -8.07
C THR A 74 -2.56 -10.64 -6.94
N GLU A 75 -3.90 -10.71 -6.88
CA GLU A 75 -4.67 -10.16 -5.74
C GLU A 75 -4.26 -10.81 -4.40
N LYS A 76 -4.01 -12.12 -4.39
CA LYS A 76 -3.55 -12.84 -3.20
C LYS A 76 -2.14 -12.41 -2.77
N LYS A 77 -1.23 -12.17 -3.72
CA LYS A 77 0.11 -11.63 -3.44
C LYS A 77 0.03 -10.22 -2.87
N ILE A 78 -0.80 -9.35 -3.44
CA ILE A 78 -1.07 -8.01 -2.94
C ILE A 78 -1.60 -8.09 -1.50
N ALA A 79 -2.61 -8.91 -1.23
CA ALA A 79 -3.15 -9.09 0.12
C ALA A 79 -2.09 -9.60 1.12
N LYS A 80 -1.20 -10.50 0.67
CA LYS A 80 -0.09 -11.00 1.50
C LYS A 80 0.93 -9.90 1.82
N ALA A 81 1.37 -9.14 0.82
CA ALA A 81 2.29 -8.01 1.00
C ALA A 81 1.71 -6.97 1.97
N LEU A 82 0.42 -6.65 1.82
CA LEU A 82 -0.25 -5.66 2.65
C LEU A 82 -0.45 -6.14 4.09
N ASN A 83 -0.80 -7.41 4.31
CA ASN A 83 -0.88 -7.99 5.65
C ASN A 83 0.47 -8.01 6.38
N ASN A 84 1.57 -8.23 5.67
CA ASN A 84 2.91 -8.18 6.26
C ASN A 84 3.32 -6.75 6.68
N SER A 85 2.84 -5.74 5.94
CA SER A 85 3.14 -4.33 6.21
C SER A 85 2.32 -3.69 7.35
N SER A 86 1.31 -4.36 7.91
CA SER A 86 0.26 -3.71 8.73
C SER A 86 0.06 -4.25 10.16
N SER A 87 1.01 -5.00 10.73
CA SER A 87 0.85 -5.56 12.08
C SER A 87 1.55 -4.73 13.17
N GLY A 88 0.78 -4.02 14.00
CA GLY A 88 1.13 -3.53 15.35
C GLY A 88 2.12 -2.36 15.47
N LYS A 89 2.76 -1.93 14.37
CA LYS A 89 3.75 -0.83 14.40
C LYS A 89 3.15 0.58 14.38
N PHE A 90 1.91 0.75 13.91
CA PHE A 90 1.34 2.05 13.55
C PHE A 90 0.11 2.47 14.37
N ASP A 91 -0.17 1.78 15.48
CA ASP A 91 -1.32 2.03 16.37
C ASP A 91 -1.32 3.43 17.01
N GLN A 92 -0.20 4.15 16.95
CA GLN A 92 -0.06 5.52 17.44
C GLN A 92 -0.35 6.59 16.39
N VAL A 93 -0.57 6.20 15.13
CA VAL A 93 -0.91 7.14 14.06
C VAL A 93 -2.39 7.50 14.17
N SER A 94 -2.70 8.79 14.26
CA SER A 94 -4.08 9.26 14.24
C SER A 94 -4.39 9.89 12.88
N GLY A 95 -5.42 9.37 12.21
CA GLY A 95 -5.91 9.88 10.93
C GLY A 95 -5.97 8.81 9.84
N SER A 96 -6.19 9.24 8.60
CA SER A 96 -6.26 8.34 7.45
C SER A 96 -5.32 8.75 6.32
N VAL A 97 -4.81 7.75 5.61
CA VAL A 97 -4.05 7.93 4.37
C VAL A 97 -4.72 7.18 3.24
N LYS A 98 -4.77 7.82 2.08
CA LYS A 98 -5.00 7.16 0.80
C LYS A 98 -3.74 7.22 -0.04
N VAL A 99 -3.29 6.05 -0.50
CA VAL A 99 -2.08 5.89 -1.29
C VAL A 99 -2.45 5.33 -2.65
N ASN A 100 -1.97 5.96 -3.71
CA ASN A 100 -2.10 5.46 -5.08
C ASN A 100 -0.73 5.04 -5.62
N LEU A 101 -0.57 3.74 -5.87
CA LEU A 101 0.62 3.13 -6.42
C LEU A 101 0.37 2.66 -7.84
N GLN A 102 1.37 2.82 -8.70
CA GLN A 102 1.38 2.23 -10.03
C GLN A 102 2.49 1.19 -10.12
N VAL A 103 2.09 -0.04 -10.41
CA VAL A 103 3.00 -1.17 -10.57
C VAL A 103 3.18 -1.44 -12.06
N LYS A 104 4.44 -1.42 -12.51
CA LYS A 104 4.83 -1.65 -13.89
C LYS A 104 5.97 -2.65 -14.01
N ASP A 105 6.05 -3.30 -15.17
CA ASP A 105 7.28 -3.94 -15.63
C ASP A 105 8.45 -2.97 -15.57
N ARG A 106 9.62 -3.48 -15.20
CA ARG A 106 10.86 -2.69 -15.09
C ARG A 106 11.47 -2.39 -16.45
#